data_AF-A0A396GLD7-F1
#
_entry.id   AF-A0A396GLD7-F1
#
_cell.length_a   1.000
_cell.length_b   1.000
_cell.length_c   1.000
_cell.angle_alpha   90.00
_cell.angle_beta   90.00
_cell.angle_gamma   90.00
#
_symmetry.space_group_name_H-M   'P 1'
#
loop_
_entity.id
_entity.type
_entity.pdbx_description
1 polymer ?
#
loop_
_entity_poly.entity_id
_entity_poly.type
_entity_poly.pdbx_seq_one_letter_code
_entity_poly.pdbx_strand_id
1 'polypeptide(L)' 'MAEMFKFFYTMIILVSLFLVVSFSNEECTSDADCYKIYPHLSLLHIRCFEGICFFTFFLPGYPIGHA' A
#
# COMPACT_ATOMS: atom_id res chain seq x y z
N MET A 1 -35.41 13.14 -14.29
CA MET A 1 -34.46 13.74 -13.32
C MET A 1 -33.99 12.73 -12.26
N ALA A 2 -34.87 11.89 -11.69
CA ALA A 2 -34.50 10.91 -10.64
C ALA A 2 -33.48 9.82 -11.07
N GLU A 3 -33.53 9.36 -12.32
CA GLU A 3 -32.64 8.32 -12.85
C GLU A 3 -31.15 8.74 -12.86
N MET A 4 -30.90 10.03 -13.10
CA MET A 4 -29.54 10.58 -13.12
C MET A 4 -28.91 10.56 -11.72
N PHE A 5 -29.68 10.96 -10.70
CA PHE A 5 -29.24 10.92 -9.30
C PHE A 5 -28.93 9.50 -8.83
N LYS A 6 -29.71 8.51 -9.26
CA LYS A 6 -29.47 7.09 -8.95
C LYS A 6 -28.15 6.57 -9.53
N PHE A 7 -27.79 7.03 -10.74
CA PHE A 7 -26.53 6.69 -11.37
C PHE A 7 -25.34 7.27 -10.60
N PHE A 8 -25.38 8.56 -10.26
CA PHE A 8 -24.31 9.21 -9.48
C PHE A 8 -24.11 8.56 -8.11
N TYR A 9 -25.20 8.22 -7.41
CA TYR A 9 -25.12 7.57 -6.11
C TYR A 9 -24.45 6.19 -6.18
N THR A 10 -24.79 5.40 -7.21
CA THR A 10 -24.15 4.10 -7.47
C THR A 10 -22.65 4.26 -7.73
N MET A 11 -22.25 5.25 -8.54
CA MET A 11 -20.84 5.52 -8.84
C MET A 11 -20.06 5.93 -7.59
N ILE A 12 -20.64 6.78 -6.73
CA ILE A 12 -20.02 7.20 -5.47
C ILE A 12 -19.77 5.98 -4.58
N ILE A 13 -20.76 5.11 -4.41
CA ILE A 13 -20.60 3.89 -3.60
C ILE A 13 -19.49 3.00 -4.15
N LEU A 14 -19.43 2.80 -5.47
CA LEU A 14 -18.39 1.99 -6.10
C LEU A 14 -16.99 2.57 -5.87
N VAL A 15 -16.83 3.89 -6.03
CA VAL A 15 -15.55 4.57 -5.77
C VAL A 15 -15.15 4.48 -4.30
N SER A 16 -16.08 4.69 -3.37
CA SER A 16 -15.81 4.53 -1.94
C SER A 16 -15.41 3.09 -1.60
N LEU A 17 -16.10 2.09 -2.16
CA LEU A 17 -15.77 0.69 -1.93
C LEU A 17 -14.37 0.34 -2.48
N PHE A 18 -14.06 0.84 -3.68
CA PHE A 18 -12.76 0.65 -4.31
C PHE A 18 -11.63 1.28 -3.48
N LEU A 19 -11.82 2.52 -3.00
CA LEU A 19 -10.86 3.19 -2.13
C LEU A 19 -10.63 2.42 -0.83
N VAL A 20 -11.68 1.91 -0.19
CA VAL A 20 -11.56 1.09 1.03
C VAL A 20 -10.80 -0.21 0.76
N VAL A 21 -11.08 -0.88 -0.36
CA VAL A 21 -10.36 -2.11 -0.74
C VAL A 21 -8.89 -1.82 -1.04
N SER A 22 -8.58 -0.77 -1.80
CA SER A 22 -7.18 -0.38 -2.08
C SER A 22 -6.42 -0.01 -0.81
N PHE A 23 -7.06 0.68 0.13
CA PHE A 23 -6.46 0.97 1.43
C PHE A 23 -6.28 -0.30 2.26
N SER A 24 -7.22 -1.24 2.19
CA SER A 24 -7.14 -2.52 2.90
C SER A 24 -6.16 -3.53 2.29
N ASN A 25 -5.59 -3.27 1.11
CA ASN A 25 -4.52 -4.07 0.52
C ASN A 25 -3.13 -3.55 0.93
N GLU A 26 -3.04 -2.82 2.04
CA GLU A 26 -1.76 -2.59 2.70
C GLU A 26 -1.15 -3.95 3.13
N GLU A 27 0.01 -4.26 2.57
CA GLU A 27 0.83 -5.42 2.90
C GLU A 27 1.36 -5.32 4.34
N CYS A 28 1.52 -4.11 4.87
CA CYS A 28 2.03 -3.89 6.23
C CYS A 28 1.43 -2.64 6.88
N THR A 29 1.24 -2.69 8.20
CA THR A 29 0.94 -1.51 9.02
C THR A 29 2.16 -1.06 9.85
N SER A 30 3.13 -1.97 10.04
CA SER A 30 4.39 -1.74 10.77
C SER A 30 5.51 -2.55 10.13
N ASP A 31 6.76 -2.11 10.32
CA ASP A 31 7.96 -2.85 9.92
C ASP A 31 7.96 -4.31 10.40
N ALA A 32 7.40 -4.60 11.58
CA ALA A 32 7.28 -5.94 12.12
C ALA A 32 6.43 -6.88 11.23
N ASP A 33 5.45 -6.36 10.51
CA ASP A 33 4.63 -7.16 9.58
C ASP A 33 5.45 -7.61 8.37
N CYS A 34 6.35 -6.75 7.88
CA CYS A 34 7.28 -7.11 6.81
C CYS A 34 8.21 -8.27 7.18
N TYR A 35 8.67 -8.33 8.44
CA TYR A 35 9.51 -9.44 8.91
C TYR A 35 8.75 -10.76 9.04
N LYS A 36 7.42 -10.72 9.27
CA LYS A 36 6.57 -11.93 9.28
C LYS A 36 6.31 -12.44 7.87
N ILE A 37 6.07 -11.54 6.92
CA ILE A 37 5.77 -11.86 5.51
C ILE A 37 7.03 -12.35 4.81
N TYR A 38 8.17 -11.70 5.09
CA TYR A 38 9.46 -11.97 4.47
C TYR A 38 10.51 -12.44 5.49
N PRO A 39 10.34 -13.61 6.13
CA PRO A 39 11.26 -14.08 7.16
C PRO A 39 12.67 -14.32 6.64
N HIS A 40 12.81 -14.65 5.35
CA HIS A 40 14.11 -14.85 4.69
C HIS A 40 14.90 -13.54 4.47
N LEU A 41 14.21 -12.39 4.49
CA LEU A 41 14.81 -11.07 4.34
C LEU A 41 15.16 -10.44 5.70
N SER A 42 15.09 -11.19 6.81
CA SER A 42 15.43 -10.69 8.15
C SER A 42 16.86 -10.13 8.28
N LEU A 43 17.77 -10.53 7.38
CA LEU A 43 19.14 -10.01 7.30
C LEU A 43 19.23 -8.62 6.62
N LEU A 44 18.19 -8.21 5.89
CA LEU A 44 18.06 -6.92 5.26
C LEU A 44 17.19 -5.99 6.12
N HIS A 45 17.48 -4.69 6.08
CA HIS A 45 16.65 -3.70 6.75
C HIS A 45 15.39 -3.48 5.90
N ILE A 46 14.27 -4.05 6.36
CA ILE A 46 12.96 -3.96 5.72
C ILE A 46 12.12 -2.97 6.51
N ARG A 47 11.42 -2.07 5.82
CA ARG A 47 10.56 -1.06 6.44
C ARG A 47 9.20 -1.05 5.76
N CYS A 48 8.17 -0.84 6.56
CA CYS A 48 6.85 -0.57 6.03
C CYS A 48 6.75 0.90 5.62
N PHE A 49 6.34 1.19 4.39
CA PHE A 49 6.12 2.55 3.91
C PHE A 49 4.86 2.60 3.05
N GLU A 50 3.91 3.44 3.45
CA GLU A 50 2.59 3.59 2.79
C GLU A 50 1.89 2.24 2.52
N GLY A 51 1.96 1.32 3.48
CA GLY A 51 1.30 0.02 3.35
C GLY A 51 2.09 -1.02 2.56
N ILE A 52 3.33 -0.74 2.14
CA ILE A 52 4.14 -1.65 1.32
C ILE A 52 5.49 -1.93 2.02
N CYS A 53 5.98 -3.17 1.97
CA CYS A 53 7.28 -3.51 2.50
C CYS A 53 8.41 -3.18 1.52
N PHE A 54 9.28 -2.25 1.91
CA PHE A 54 10.47 -1.89 1.16
C PHE A 54 11.72 -2.49 1.81
N PHE A 55 12.56 -3.13 1.01
CA PHE A 55 13.90 -3.53 1.42
C PHE A 55 14.90 -2.42 1.04
N THR A 56 15.75 -2.03 1.98
CA THR A 56 16.86 -1.11 1.67
C THR A 56 18.10 -1.97 1.45
N PHE A 57 18.50 -2.20 0.19
CA PHE A 57 19.85 -2.72 -0.08
C PHE A 57 20.83 -1.63 0.32
N PHE A 58 21.60 -1.85 1.40
CA PHE A 58 22.73 -1.00 1.75
C PHE A 58 23.88 -1.28 0.78
N LEU A 59 23.68 -1.01 -0.52
CA LEU A 59 24.79 -0.82 -1.45
C LEU A 59 25.36 0.56 -1.12
N PRO A 60 26.61 0.67 -0.65
CA PRO A 60 27.21 1.96 -0.36
C PRO A 60 27.37 2.73 -1.69
N GLY A 61 26.41 3.60 -2.02
CA GLY A 61 26.56 4.59 -3.10
C GLY A 61 25.48 4.73 -4.17
N TYR A 62 24.20 4.36 -3.96
CA TYR A 62 23.14 4.68 -4.93
C TYR A 62 22.14 5.71 -4.37
N PRO A 63 21.95 6.88 -5.01
CA PRO A 63 21.01 7.89 -4.54
C PRO A 63 19.58 7.44 -4.82
N ILE A 64 18.72 7.65 -3.82
CA ILE A 64 17.29 7.37 -3.85
C ILE A 64 16.66 8.37 -4.83
N GLY A 65 16.31 7.89 -6.03
CA GLY A 65 15.54 8.66 -6.99
C GLY A 65 14.09 8.78 -6.50
N HIS A 66 13.72 9.98 -6.07
CA HIS A 66 12.32 10.42 -6.00
C HIS A 66 11.88 10.83 -7.39
N ALA A 67 10.98 10.05 -8.01
CA ALA A 67 9.98 10.50 -9.00
C ALA A 67 8.96 9.37 -9.21
#